data_AF-A0A947JP02-F1
#
_entry.id   AF-A0A947JP02-F1
#
_cell.length_a   1.000
_cell.length_b   1.000
_cell.length_c   1.000
_cell.angle_alpha   90.00
_cell.angle_beta   90.00
_cell.angle_gamma   90.00
#
_symmetry.space_group_name_H-M   'P 1'
#
loop_
_entity.id
_entity.type
_entity.pdbx_description
1 polymer ?
#
loop_
_entity_poly.entity_id
_entity_poly.type
_entity_poly.pdbx_seq_one_letter_code
_entity_poly.pdbx_strand_id
1 'polypeptide(L)'
;MTAPKNSSAVRWADRILISGAVENEADKIRRRLAGSLSDCYGVAGQELRKTAFELQAIQQISGLLNVMANSMQLTPRGITSARVHLLQPNDYRLFLGDEDNARTVLGHTYIAHTTDKVAKMFLLTHELAHLASYLCLQVNVTPRAIHVTWKKSGYRMQGQRGNQFTGLNEAVAEIVAGLIREIIVRRSGLLNTPQKKDLTSKYLYAPQVRIVQCLVDRIAKHENCDDANALLDAIRGFLSGGVSFLRRANRAVPGAAAILRAMNNQPESVLIAAYALGMTDIYTEINDVLRSQNIFDIEI
;
A
#
# COMPACT_ATOMS: atom_id res chain seq x y z
N MET A 1 -24.88 -24.81 20.47
CA MET A 1 -23.65 -24.90 19.66
C MET A 1 -22.92 -23.58 19.74
N THR A 2 -21.86 -23.53 20.54
CA THR A 2 -21.01 -22.34 20.72
C THR A 2 -20.06 -22.22 19.53
N ALA A 3 -20.13 -21.10 18.80
CA ALA A 3 -19.17 -20.78 17.75
C ALA A 3 -17.73 -20.83 18.31
N PRO A 4 -16.74 -21.36 17.56
CA PRO A 4 -15.39 -21.46 18.06
C PRO A 4 -14.82 -20.06 18.31
N LYS A 5 -14.41 -19.81 19.57
CA LYS A 5 -13.57 -18.67 19.96
C LYS A 5 -12.15 -18.89 19.41
N ASN A 6 -11.98 -18.75 18.10
CA ASN A 6 -10.66 -18.52 17.52
C ASN A 6 -10.49 -17.02 17.27
N SER A 7 -10.45 -16.23 18.34
CA SER A 7 -9.86 -14.89 18.28
C SER A 7 -8.35 -15.05 18.52
N SER A 8 -7.62 -15.57 17.53
CA SER A 8 -6.26 -15.07 17.39
C SER A 8 -6.43 -13.56 17.21
N ALA A 9 -5.99 -12.77 18.19
CA ALA A 9 -6.18 -11.33 18.17
C ALA A 9 -5.68 -10.81 16.83
N VAL A 10 -6.59 -10.27 16.01
CA VAL A 10 -6.25 -9.75 14.69
C VAL A 10 -5.12 -8.74 14.89
N ARG A 11 -3.96 -8.99 14.26
CA ARG A 11 -2.81 -8.10 14.42
C ARG A 11 -3.07 -6.83 13.62
N TRP A 12 -3.38 -5.75 14.33
CA TRP A 12 -3.73 -4.43 13.76
C TRP A 12 -2.53 -3.68 13.18
N ALA A 13 -1.35 -3.89 13.77
CA ALA A 13 -0.09 -3.32 13.31
C ALA A 13 1.08 -4.22 13.68
N ASP A 14 2.18 -4.09 12.94
CA ASP A 14 3.41 -4.83 13.23
C ASP A 14 4.12 -4.30 14.45
N ARG A 15 4.04 -2.98 14.65
CA ARG A 15 4.65 -2.29 15.79
C ARG A 15 3.73 -1.21 16.33
N ILE A 16 3.66 -1.10 17.65
CA ILE A 16 3.02 0.02 18.36
C ILE A 16 4.10 0.72 19.19
N LEU A 17 4.50 1.92 18.74
CA LEU A 17 5.44 2.80 19.43
C LEU A 17 4.64 3.70 20.36
N ILE A 18 4.92 3.66 21.67
CA ILE A 18 4.23 4.51 22.66
C ILE A 18 5.27 5.44 23.30
N SER A 19 4.98 6.74 23.32
CA SER A 19 5.78 7.77 23.99
C SER A 19 4.92 8.51 25.02
N GLY A 20 5.56 9.05 26.07
CA GLY A 20 4.89 9.89 27.07
C GLY A 20 4.02 9.14 28.09
N ALA A 21 4.13 7.81 28.15
CA ALA A 21 3.46 6.97 29.14
C ALA A 21 4.45 6.06 29.87
N VAL A 22 4.17 5.77 31.14
CA VAL A 22 4.88 4.74 31.92
C VAL A 22 4.49 3.34 31.42
N GLU A 23 5.34 2.34 31.64
CA GLU A 23 5.20 1.00 31.02
C GLU A 23 3.84 0.33 31.26
N ASN A 24 3.35 0.37 32.50
CA ASN A 24 2.03 -0.17 32.85
C ASN A 24 0.86 0.50 32.11
N GLU A 25 0.97 1.81 31.85
CA GLU A 25 -0.02 2.56 31.08
C GLU A 25 0.11 2.26 29.58
N ALA A 26 1.33 2.18 29.07
CA ALA A 26 1.61 1.77 27.70
C ALA A 26 1.01 0.38 27.39
N ASP A 27 1.12 -0.59 28.31
CA ASP A 27 0.51 -1.91 28.13
C ASP A 27 -1.01 -1.90 28.16
N LYS A 28 -1.62 -1.06 29.00
CA LYS A 28 -3.07 -0.84 28.98
C LYS A 28 -3.51 -0.25 27.63
N ILE A 29 -2.76 0.70 27.09
CA ILE A 29 -3.04 1.30 25.79
C ILE A 29 -2.90 0.28 24.66
N ARG A 30 -1.84 -0.55 24.66
CA ARG A 30 -1.68 -1.64 23.67
C ARG A 30 -2.87 -2.58 23.67
N ARG A 31 -3.31 -3.03 24.85
CA ARG A 31 -4.48 -3.92 25.01
C ARG A 31 -5.77 -3.25 24.55
N ARG A 32 -5.97 -1.97 24.91
CA ARG A 32 -7.14 -1.20 24.47
C ARG A 32 -7.17 -1.04 22.95
N LEU A 33 -6.06 -0.64 22.33
CA LEU A 33 -5.96 -0.49 20.87
C LEU A 33 -6.22 -1.82 20.15
N ALA A 34 -5.68 -2.93 20.67
CA ALA A 34 -5.93 -4.26 20.11
C ALA A 34 -7.42 -4.67 20.13
N GLY A 35 -8.22 -4.12 21.06
CA GLY A 35 -9.65 -4.39 21.18
C GLY A 35 -10.59 -3.30 20.61
N SER A 36 -10.10 -2.09 20.34
CA SER A 36 -10.92 -0.92 19.99
C SER A 36 -10.72 -0.39 18.57
N LEU A 37 -9.64 -0.78 17.88
CA LEU A 37 -9.34 -0.30 16.53
C LEU A 37 -10.27 -0.88 15.44
N SER A 38 -11.16 -1.81 15.81
CA SER A 38 -11.96 -2.55 14.84
C SER A 38 -13.03 -1.80 14.09
N ASP A 39 -13.27 -0.55 14.47
CA ASP A 39 -14.11 0.32 13.70
C ASP A 39 -13.89 1.80 14.07
N CYS A 40 -12.70 2.34 13.80
CA CYS A 40 -12.41 3.74 14.14
C CYS A 40 -13.30 4.76 13.43
N TYR A 41 -14.06 4.35 12.43
CA TYR A 41 -14.99 5.18 11.66
C TYR A 41 -16.47 4.87 11.96
N GLY A 42 -16.78 3.89 12.81
CA GLY A 42 -18.17 3.49 13.10
C GLY A 42 -18.91 2.90 11.89
N VAL A 43 -18.19 2.36 10.91
CA VAL A 43 -18.73 1.86 9.63
C VAL A 43 -19.38 0.49 9.71
N ALA A 44 -19.20 -0.27 10.80
CA ALA A 44 -19.70 -1.65 10.90
C ALA A 44 -21.23 -1.73 10.73
N GLY A 45 -21.96 -0.67 11.07
CA GLY A 45 -23.41 -0.57 10.85
C GLY A 45 -23.83 -0.16 9.44
N GLN A 46 -22.90 0.28 8.59
CA GLN A 46 -23.14 0.74 7.22
C GLN A 46 -22.44 -0.14 6.17
N GLU A 47 -21.77 -1.21 6.61
CA GLU A 47 -21.07 -2.13 5.72
C GLU A 47 -22.07 -2.92 4.86
N LEU A 48 -21.83 -2.90 3.55
CA LEU A 48 -22.56 -3.74 2.61
C LEU A 48 -22.15 -5.20 2.79
N ARG A 49 -23.15 -6.08 2.70
CA ARG A 49 -22.90 -7.51 2.66
C ARG A 49 -22.10 -7.84 1.40
N LYS A 50 -20.90 -8.39 1.60
CA LYS A 50 -20.05 -8.90 0.51
C LYS A 50 -20.76 -10.01 -0.26
N THR A 51 -20.67 -9.94 -1.58
CA THR A 51 -21.08 -10.98 -2.51
C THR A 51 -20.11 -12.17 -2.49
N ALA A 52 -20.54 -13.31 -3.05
CA ALA A 52 -19.68 -14.49 -3.20
C ALA A 52 -18.41 -14.18 -4.03
N PHE A 53 -18.55 -13.35 -5.07
CA PHE A 53 -17.43 -12.86 -5.87
C PHE A 53 -16.41 -12.10 -5.02
N GLU A 54 -16.87 -11.13 -4.21
CA GLU A 54 -15.98 -10.30 -3.38
C GLU A 54 -15.27 -11.12 -2.31
N LEU A 55 -15.98 -12.06 -1.66
CA LEU A 55 -15.38 -12.97 -0.70
C LEU A 55 -14.28 -13.83 -1.34
N GLN A 56 -14.55 -14.40 -2.51
CA GLN A 56 -13.58 -15.21 -3.24
C GLN A 56 -12.39 -14.39 -3.73
N ALA A 57 -12.61 -13.17 -4.22
CA ALA A 57 -11.56 -12.25 -4.61
C ALA A 57 -10.64 -11.91 -3.42
N ILE A 58 -11.20 -11.49 -2.29
CA ILE A 58 -10.43 -11.17 -1.08
C ILE A 58 -9.61 -12.38 -0.63
N GLN A 59 -10.21 -13.57 -0.61
CA GLN A 59 -9.52 -14.79 -0.20
C GLN A 59 -8.35 -15.14 -1.13
N GLN A 60 -8.55 -15.06 -2.45
CA GLN A 60 -7.48 -15.35 -3.43
C GLN A 60 -6.34 -14.35 -3.34
N ILE A 61 -6.67 -13.04 -3.31
CA ILE A 61 -5.67 -11.97 -3.21
C ILE A 61 -4.86 -12.13 -1.91
N SER A 62 -5.54 -12.30 -0.77
CA SER A 62 -4.89 -12.49 0.53
C SER A 62 -4.02 -13.75 0.57
N GLY A 63 -4.49 -14.84 -0.03
CA GLY A 63 -3.71 -16.08 -0.16
C GLY A 63 -2.42 -15.88 -0.95
N LEU A 64 -2.49 -15.20 -2.09
CA LEU A 64 -1.33 -14.92 -2.93
C LEU A 64 -0.33 -13.96 -2.27
N LEU A 65 -0.82 -12.94 -1.55
CA LEU A 65 0.03 -12.04 -0.75
C LEU A 65 0.77 -12.80 0.36
N ASN A 66 0.10 -13.74 1.03
CA ASN A 66 0.74 -14.59 2.04
C ASN A 66 1.81 -15.53 1.42
N VAL A 67 1.55 -16.08 0.24
CA VAL A 67 2.55 -16.88 -0.51
C VAL A 67 3.77 -16.04 -0.86
N MET A 68 3.57 -14.81 -1.34
CA MET A 68 4.65 -13.86 -1.64
C MET A 68 5.45 -13.50 -0.39
N ALA A 69 4.80 -13.24 0.75
CA ALA A 69 5.48 -12.99 2.01
C ALA A 69 6.33 -14.20 2.45
N ASN A 70 5.77 -15.41 2.36
CA ASN A 70 6.47 -16.64 2.73
C ASN A 70 7.70 -16.91 1.85
N SER A 71 7.63 -16.69 0.53
CA SER A 71 8.79 -16.88 -0.36
C SER A 71 9.93 -15.92 -0.04
N MET A 72 9.63 -14.78 0.61
CA MET A 72 10.60 -13.81 1.10
C MET A 72 11.01 -14.04 2.58
N GLN A 73 10.61 -15.17 3.17
CA GLN A 73 10.83 -15.50 4.59
C GLN A 73 10.26 -14.45 5.56
N LEU A 74 9.14 -13.83 5.18
CA LEU A 74 8.39 -12.90 6.02
C LEU A 74 7.17 -13.59 6.61
N THR A 75 6.74 -13.15 7.81
CA THR A 75 5.52 -13.67 8.44
C THR A 75 4.29 -13.24 7.64
N PRO A 76 3.41 -14.18 7.23
CA PRO A 76 2.13 -13.86 6.61
C PRO A 76 1.28 -12.92 7.48
N ARG A 77 0.55 -12.01 6.86
CA ARG A 77 -0.26 -11.02 7.59
C ARG A 77 -1.62 -11.54 8.04
N GLY A 78 -2.09 -12.66 7.47
CA GLY A 78 -3.38 -13.26 7.82
C GLY A 78 -4.54 -12.30 7.55
N ILE A 79 -4.56 -11.68 6.37
CA ILE A 79 -5.65 -10.78 5.96
C ILE A 79 -6.94 -11.59 5.81
N THR A 80 -7.99 -11.17 6.51
CA THR A 80 -9.32 -11.78 6.46
C THR A 80 -10.32 -10.83 5.81
N SER A 81 -11.45 -11.37 5.34
CA SER A 81 -12.53 -10.55 4.76
C SER A 81 -13.16 -9.57 5.75
N ALA A 82 -13.05 -9.82 7.06
CA ALA A 82 -13.49 -8.88 8.10
C ALA A 82 -12.62 -7.61 8.17
N ARG A 83 -11.46 -7.59 7.49
CA ARG A 83 -10.59 -6.41 7.40
C ARG A 83 -10.85 -5.55 6.16
N VAL A 84 -11.77 -5.98 5.30
CA VAL A 84 -12.14 -5.27 4.07
C VAL A 84 -13.58 -4.81 4.22
N HIS A 85 -13.84 -3.53 4.12
CA HIS A 85 -15.14 -2.91 4.31
C HIS A 85 -15.64 -2.37 2.98
N LEU A 86 -16.85 -2.75 2.58
CA LEU A 86 -17.49 -2.25 1.37
C LEU A 86 -18.59 -1.28 1.78
N LEU A 87 -18.50 -0.04 1.30
CA LEU A 87 -19.42 1.03 1.68
C LEU A 87 -20.15 1.56 0.45
N GLN A 88 -21.36 2.09 0.61
CA GLN A 88 -21.94 2.87 -0.48
C GLN A 88 -21.03 4.08 -0.79
N PRO A 89 -20.97 4.55 -2.05
CA PRO A 89 -20.09 5.66 -2.42
C PRO A 89 -20.27 6.92 -1.56
N ASN A 90 -21.51 7.25 -1.18
CA ASN A 90 -21.80 8.41 -0.34
C ASN A 90 -21.28 8.22 1.09
N ASP A 91 -21.49 7.04 1.68
CA ASP A 91 -20.99 6.70 3.02
C ASP A 91 -19.47 6.69 3.03
N TYR A 92 -18.86 6.12 2.00
CA TYR A 92 -17.40 6.15 1.82
C TYR A 92 -16.86 7.58 1.88
N ARG A 93 -17.46 8.50 1.09
CA ARG A 93 -17.02 9.91 1.06
C ARG A 93 -17.23 10.61 2.40
N LEU A 94 -18.37 10.36 3.05
CA LEU A 94 -18.69 10.92 4.36
C LEU A 94 -17.63 10.52 5.42
N PHE A 95 -17.18 9.27 5.41
CA PHE A 95 -16.24 8.79 6.42
C PHE A 95 -14.76 9.02 6.06
N LEU A 96 -14.40 8.96 4.77
CA LEU A 96 -13.00 8.88 4.33
C LEU A 96 -12.54 10.00 3.38
N GLY A 97 -13.46 10.85 2.91
CA GLY A 97 -13.19 11.99 2.03
C GLY A 97 -13.44 11.71 0.53
N ASP A 98 -13.25 12.74 -0.29
CA ASP A 98 -13.71 12.77 -1.69
C ASP A 98 -12.69 12.30 -2.73
N GLU A 99 -11.41 12.17 -2.38
CA GLU A 99 -10.32 12.03 -3.36
C GLU A 99 -10.11 10.60 -3.89
N ASP A 100 -10.48 9.56 -3.13
CA ASP A 100 -10.20 8.16 -3.47
C ASP A 100 -11.47 7.29 -3.47
N ASN A 101 -11.48 6.18 -4.22
CA ASN A 101 -12.54 5.16 -4.13
C ASN A 101 -12.15 3.96 -3.26
N ALA A 102 -10.95 3.97 -2.70
CA ALA A 102 -10.49 2.97 -1.77
C ALA A 102 -9.38 3.53 -0.88
N ARG A 103 -9.27 3.03 0.35
CA ARG A 103 -8.27 3.49 1.31
C ARG A 103 -7.98 2.44 2.35
N THR A 104 -6.70 2.20 2.62
CA THR A 104 -6.24 1.39 3.73
C THR A 104 -5.80 2.27 4.89
N VAL A 105 -6.40 2.05 6.06
CA VAL A 105 -6.15 2.81 7.27
C VAL A 105 -6.37 1.92 8.50
N LEU A 106 -5.50 2.06 9.50
CA LEU A 106 -5.57 1.32 10.78
C LEU A 106 -5.69 -0.20 10.63
N GLY A 107 -5.03 -0.75 9.61
CA GLY A 107 -5.04 -2.20 9.36
C GLY A 107 -6.38 -2.71 8.80
N HIS A 108 -7.18 -1.83 8.20
CA HIS A 108 -8.39 -2.14 7.46
C HIS A 108 -8.37 -1.47 6.10
N THR A 109 -9.04 -2.09 5.15
CA THR A 109 -9.24 -1.58 3.79
C THR A 109 -10.70 -1.19 3.65
N TYR A 110 -10.97 -0.02 3.14
CA TYR A 110 -12.31 0.50 2.88
C TYR A 110 -12.42 0.76 1.39
N ILE A 111 -13.51 0.34 0.76
CA ILE A 111 -13.69 0.44 -0.69
C ILE A 111 -15.10 0.92 -0.98
N ALA A 112 -15.21 1.99 -1.78
CA ALA A 112 -16.48 2.43 -2.33
C ALA A 112 -17.07 1.32 -3.22
N HIS A 113 -18.33 0.98 -2.99
CA HIS A 113 -18.97 -0.11 -3.68
C HIS A 113 -19.16 0.23 -5.16
N THR A 114 -18.84 -0.74 -6.02
CA THR A 114 -18.99 -0.65 -7.46
C THR A 114 -19.42 -2.02 -7.96
N THR A 115 -20.31 -2.03 -8.96
CA THR A 115 -20.78 -3.24 -9.64
C THR A 115 -19.80 -3.72 -10.71
N ASP A 116 -18.84 -2.87 -11.11
CA ASP A 116 -17.77 -3.25 -12.03
C ASP A 116 -16.75 -4.15 -11.32
N LYS A 117 -16.74 -5.42 -11.72
CA LYS A 117 -15.81 -6.44 -11.19
C LYS A 117 -14.35 -6.10 -11.45
N VAL A 118 -14.01 -5.47 -12.58
CA VAL A 118 -12.62 -5.13 -12.91
C VAL A 118 -12.14 -4.00 -12.02
N ALA A 119 -12.92 -2.90 -11.94
CA ALA A 119 -12.63 -1.81 -11.03
C ALA A 119 -12.52 -2.31 -9.58
N LYS A 120 -13.43 -3.19 -9.14
CA LYS A 120 -13.37 -3.81 -7.82
C LYS A 120 -12.08 -4.59 -7.58
N MET A 121 -11.66 -5.42 -8.54
CA MET A 121 -10.43 -6.19 -8.46
C MET A 121 -9.18 -5.31 -8.41
N PHE A 122 -9.15 -4.23 -9.20
CA PHE A 122 -8.09 -3.22 -9.14
C PHE A 122 -7.94 -2.66 -7.73
N LEU A 123 -9.02 -2.10 -7.17
CA LEU A 123 -9.02 -1.52 -5.84
C LEU A 123 -8.64 -2.55 -4.77
N LEU A 124 -9.20 -3.76 -4.83
CA LEU A 124 -8.88 -4.83 -3.88
C LEU A 124 -7.40 -5.21 -3.94
N THR A 125 -6.83 -5.43 -5.12
CA THR A 125 -5.42 -5.85 -5.24
C THR A 125 -4.46 -4.77 -4.74
N HIS A 126 -4.73 -3.51 -5.05
CA HIS A 126 -3.94 -2.38 -4.60
C HIS A 126 -4.00 -2.21 -3.08
N GLU A 127 -5.21 -2.09 -2.54
CA GLU A 127 -5.38 -1.84 -1.10
C GLU A 127 -4.95 -3.03 -0.23
N LEU A 128 -5.18 -4.27 -0.70
CA LEU A 128 -4.71 -5.43 0.04
C LEU A 128 -3.18 -5.54 0.01
N ALA A 129 -2.50 -5.03 -1.02
CA ALA A 129 -1.04 -4.91 -1.01
C ALA A 129 -0.58 -3.93 0.08
N HIS A 130 -1.25 -2.78 0.25
CA HIS A 130 -1.01 -1.89 1.39
C HIS A 130 -1.28 -2.55 2.72
N LEU A 131 -2.35 -3.33 2.83
CA LEU A 131 -2.68 -4.06 4.04
C LEU A 131 -1.66 -5.16 4.38
N ALA A 132 -1.00 -5.72 3.37
CA ALA A 132 0.08 -6.70 3.54
C ALA A 132 1.44 -6.07 3.92
N SER A 133 1.61 -4.78 3.64
CA SER A 133 2.84 -4.02 3.91
C SER A 133 3.16 -3.92 5.40
N TYR A 134 4.39 -3.48 5.73
CA TYR A 134 4.77 -3.26 7.12
C TYR A 134 4.01 -2.08 7.76
N LEU A 135 3.34 -2.30 8.90
CA LEU A 135 2.50 -1.30 9.56
C LEU A 135 3.02 -0.89 10.94
N CYS A 136 3.19 0.41 11.17
CA CYS A 136 3.54 0.96 12.49
C CYS A 136 2.50 1.96 13.00
N LEU A 137 2.09 1.82 14.25
CA LEU A 137 1.29 2.80 14.97
C LEU A 137 2.19 3.57 15.93
N GLN A 138 2.16 4.90 15.87
CA GLN A 138 2.77 5.76 16.88
C GLN A 138 1.68 6.31 17.79
N VAL A 139 1.85 6.17 19.08
CA VAL A 139 0.94 6.66 20.11
C VAL A 139 1.71 7.63 20.97
N ASN A 140 1.27 8.88 21.01
CA ASN A 140 1.83 9.88 21.90
C ASN A 140 0.83 10.17 23.01
N VAL A 141 1.24 9.91 24.24
CA VAL A 141 0.43 10.14 25.43
C VAL A 141 0.84 11.48 26.02
N THR A 142 -0.15 12.34 26.22
CA THR A 142 0.01 13.62 26.92
C THR A 142 -0.91 13.60 28.14
N PRO A 143 -0.70 14.47 29.13
CA PRO A 143 -1.58 14.56 30.30
C PRO A 143 -3.07 14.79 29.97
N ARG A 144 -3.37 15.31 28.77
CA ARG A 144 -4.73 15.68 28.35
C ARG A 144 -5.35 14.71 27.34
N ALA A 145 -4.54 13.98 26.58
CA ALA A 145 -5.03 13.16 25.47
C ALA A 145 -4.04 12.08 25.04
N ILE A 146 -4.58 11.00 24.46
CA ILE A 146 -3.83 9.98 23.73
C ILE A 146 -3.97 10.30 22.24
N HIS A 147 -2.86 10.66 21.59
CA HIS A 147 -2.81 10.90 20.16
C HIS A 147 -2.27 9.66 19.44
N VAL A 148 -3.10 9.02 18.62
CA VAL A 148 -2.66 7.90 17.79
C VAL A 148 -2.39 8.42 16.38
N THR A 149 -1.13 8.36 15.96
CA THR A 149 -0.70 8.68 14.61
C THR A 149 -0.33 7.40 13.87
N TRP A 150 -0.98 7.19 12.73
CA TRP A 150 -0.61 6.09 11.84
C TRP A 150 0.68 6.44 11.09
N LYS A 151 1.75 5.69 11.36
CA LYS A 151 2.96 5.75 10.54
C LYS A 151 2.89 4.65 9.47
N LYS A 152 2.32 5.08 8.33
CA LYS A 152 2.06 4.35 7.06
C LYS A 152 3.12 3.32 6.65
N SER A 153 2.59 2.31 5.95
CA SER A 153 3.14 1.25 5.10
C SER A 153 4.63 1.32 4.68
N GLY A 154 5.34 0.21 4.84
CA GLY A 154 6.63 -0.04 4.17
C GLY A 154 7.82 0.80 4.64
N TYR A 155 8.43 1.56 3.71
CA TYR A 155 9.79 2.15 3.83
C TYR A 155 9.99 3.25 4.91
N ARG A 156 9.07 3.42 5.86
CA ARG A 156 8.95 4.62 6.73
C ARG A 156 9.83 4.62 8.00
N MET A 157 10.76 3.69 8.17
CA MET A 157 11.34 3.40 9.51
C MET A 157 12.53 4.28 9.97
N GLN A 158 12.98 5.31 9.25
CA GLN A 158 14.08 6.18 9.73
C GLN A 158 13.78 7.68 9.58
N GLY A 159 12.99 8.22 10.52
CA GLY A 159 12.99 9.66 10.80
C GLY A 159 11.94 10.11 11.80
N GLN A 160 12.32 11.07 12.65
CA GLN A 160 11.45 11.63 13.69
C GLN A 160 10.37 12.58 13.15
N ARG A 161 10.41 13.01 11.87
CA ARG A 161 9.46 13.97 11.28
C ARG A 161 9.10 13.60 9.83
N GLY A 162 7.80 13.63 9.48
CA GLY A 162 7.29 13.62 8.10
C GLY A 162 6.54 12.37 7.58
N ASN A 163 5.85 12.54 6.45
CA ASN A 163 5.45 11.49 5.52
C ASN A 163 6.69 11.09 4.72
N GLN A 164 7.18 9.86 4.85
CA GLN A 164 8.40 9.41 4.16
C GLN A 164 8.03 8.37 3.12
N PHE A 165 8.50 8.54 1.88
CA PHE A 165 8.39 7.57 0.78
C PHE A 165 6.96 7.27 0.30
N THR A 166 6.03 8.23 0.37
CA THR A 166 4.63 8.02 -0.04
C THR A 166 4.53 7.50 -1.47
N GLY A 167 5.11 8.21 -2.45
CA GLY A 167 5.05 7.77 -3.85
C GLY A 167 5.76 6.44 -4.12
N LEU A 168 6.86 6.15 -3.40
CA LEU A 168 7.54 4.86 -3.51
C LEU A 168 6.68 3.72 -2.96
N ASN A 169 5.99 3.93 -1.84
CA ASN A 169 5.09 2.91 -1.29
C ASN A 169 3.91 2.63 -2.22
N GLU A 170 3.33 3.66 -2.85
CA GLU A 170 2.28 3.44 -3.87
C GLU A 170 2.81 2.67 -5.07
N ALA A 171 3.99 3.04 -5.58
CA ALA A 171 4.62 2.35 -6.71
C ALA A 171 4.82 0.86 -6.41
N VAL A 172 5.38 0.53 -5.23
CA VAL A 172 5.66 -0.87 -4.88
C VAL A 172 4.37 -1.62 -4.54
N ALA A 173 3.38 -0.97 -3.91
CA ALA A 173 2.05 -1.56 -3.72
C ALA A 173 1.41 -1.91 -5.07
N GLU A 174 1.53 -1.03 -6.05
CA GLU A 174 0.96 -1.21 -7.38
C GLU A 174 1.69 -2.28 -8.20
N ILE A 175 3.02 -2.39 -8.06
CA ILE A 175 3.82 -3.51 -8.60
C ILE A 175 3.33 -4.84 -8.01
N VAL A 176 3.21 -4.91 -6.67
CA VAL A 176 2.70 -6.11 -6.00
C VAL A 176 1.29 -6.43 -6.49
N ALA A 177 0.41 -5.44 -6.58
CA ALA A 177 -0.94 -5.61 -7.11
C ALA A 177 -0.94 -6.14 -8.54
N GLY A 178 -0.06 -5.63 -9.41
CA GLY A 178 0.12 -6.11 -10.78
C GLY A 178 0.49 -7.59 -10.85
N LEU A 179 1.50 -8.01 -10.09
CA LEU A 179 1.91 -9.41 -10.01
C LEU A 179 0.78 -10.32 -9.53
N ILE A 180 0.01 -9.88 -8.55
CA ILE A 180 -1.16 -10.62 -8.05
C ILE A 180 -2.24 -10.72 -9.13
N ARG A 181 -2.54 -9.62 -9.84
CA ARG A 181 -3.52 -9.59 -10.94
C ARG A 181 -3.14 -10.54 -12.06
N GLU A 182 -1.88 -10.60 -12.46
CA GLU A 182 -1.39 -11.55 -13.47
C GLU A 182 -1.65 -13.00 -13.06
N ILE A 183 -1.36 -13.34 -11.79
CA ILE A 183 -1.59 -14.70 -11.28
C ILE A 183 -3.09 -15.02 -11.24
N ILE A 184 -3.93 -14.07 -10.81
CA ILE A 184 -5.39 -14.25 -10.76
C ILE A 184 -5.98 -14.42 -12.15
N VAL A 185 -5.54 -13.64 -13.14
CA VAL A 185 -5.97 -13.79 -14.54
C VAL A 185 -5.68 -15.19 -15.08
N ARG A 186 -4.50 -15.74 -14.75
CA ARG A 186 -4.07 -17.07 -15.21
C ARG A 186 -4.81 -18.20 -14.48
N ARG A 187 -5.15 -18.04 -13.20
CA ARG A 187 -5.61 -19.15 -12.33
C ARG A 187 -7.08 -19.11 -11.96
N SER A 188 -7.76 -17.97 -12.08
CA SER A 188 -9.14 -17.80 -11.61
C SER A 188 -10.17 -17.81 -12.74
N GLY A 189 -11.37 -18.31 -12.42
CA GLY A 189 -12.59 -18.16 -13.21
C GLY A 189 -13.42 -16.93 -12.80
N LEU A 190 -12.85 -15.99 -12.04
CA LEU A 190 -13.58 -14.85 -11.48
C LEU A 190 -13.99 -13.82 -12.54
N LEU A 191 -13.22 -13.74 -13.63
CA LEU A 191 -13.36 -12.76 -14.70
C LEU A 191 -13.42 -13.45 -16.07
N ASN A 192 -14.16 -12.87 -17.00
CA ASN A 192 -14.18 -13.31 -18.40
C ASN A 192 -12.94 -12.78 -19.18
N THR A 193 -12.69 -13.29 -20.39
CA THR A 193 -11.48 -12.94 -21.17
C THR A 193 -11.29 -11.42 -21.40
N PRO A 194 -12.32 -10.65 -21.81
CA PRO A 194 -12.19 -9.19 -21.90
C PRO A 194 -11.81 -8.53 -20.57
N GLN A 195 -12.46 -8.92 -19.48
CA GLN A 195 -12.17 -8.39 -18.13
C GLN A 195 -10.76 -8.74 -17.65
N LYS A 196 -10.26 -9.95 -17.99
CA LYS A 196 -8.89 -10.36 -17.69
C LYS A 196 -7.88 -9.45 -18.39
N LYS A 197 -8.10 -9.17 -19.68
CA LYS A 197 -7.24 -8.26 -20.45
C LYS A 197 -7.23 -6.85 -19.84
N ASP A 198 -8.40 -6.33 -19.48
CA ASP A 198 -8.52 -5.00 -18.88
C ASP A 198 -7.80 -4.91 -17.52
N LEU A 199 -7.98 -5.91 -16.65
CA LEU A 199 -7.36 -5.97 -15.32
C LEU A 199 -5.82 -5.86 -15.35
N THR A 200 -5.18 -6.44 -16.37
CA THR A 200 -3.71 -6.45 -16.50
C THR A 200 -3.16 -5.33 -17.38
N SER A 201 -4.02 -4.50 -17.98
CA SER A 201 -3.59 -3.52 -18.98
C SER A 201 -3.11 -2.18 -18.39
N LYS A 202 -3.35 -1.93 -17.10
CA LYS A 202 -3.13 -0.62 -16.47
C LYS A 202 -2.50 -0.74 -15.10
N TYR A 203 -1.84 0.34 -14.69
CA TYR A 203 -1.44 0.59 -13.30
C TYR A 203 -2.10 1.86 -12.80
N LEU A 204 -2.56 1.88 -11.54
CA LEU A 204 -3.12 3.09 -10.90
C LEU A 204 -2.06 4.21 -10.77
N TYR A 205 -0.82 3.81 -10.49
CA TYR A 205 0.32 4.71 -10.25
C TYR A 205 1.42 4.47 -11.28
N ALA A 206 1.06 4.39 -12.56
CA ALA A 206 1.98 4.04 -13.65
C ALA A 206 3.26 4.89 -13.66
N PRO A 207 3.21 6.24 -13.48
CA PRO A 207 4.40 7.08 -13.40
C PRO A 207 5.38 6.66 -12.28
N GLN A 208 4.86 6.41 -11.07
CA GLN A 208 5.68 6.04 -9.92
C GLN A 208 6.24 4.62 -10.07
N VAL A 209 5.44 3.69 -10.61
CA VAL A 209 5.89 2.33 -10.97
C VAL A 209 7.08 2.41 -11.93
N ARG A 210 7.01 3.28 -12.93
CA ARG A 210 8.07 3.44 -13.93
C ARG A 210 9.38 3.93 -13.31
N ILE A 211 9.33 4.89 -12.37
CA ILE A 211 10.52 5.31 -11.61
C ILE A 211 11.16 4.13 -10.87
N VAL A 212 10.36 3.30 -10.20
CA VAL A 212 10.87 2.13 -9.47
C VAL A 212 11.51 1.12 -10.42
N GLN A 213 10.89 0.84 -11.56
CA GLN A 213 11.44 -0.06 -12.57
C GLN A 213 12.79 0.46 -13.10
N CYS A 214 12.90 1.74 -13.43
CA CYS A 214 14.18 2.29 -13.89
C CYS A 214 15.26 2.27 -12.81
N LEU A 215 14.91 2.39 -11.52
CA LEU A 215 15.87 2.17 -10.43
C LEU A 215 16.29 0.71 -10.31
N VAL A 216 15.37 -0.24 -10.48
CA VAL A 216 15.67 -1.67 -10.52
C VAL A 216 16.69 -1.95 -11.61
N ASP A 217 16.46 -1.49 -12.84
CA ASP A 217 17.37 -1.66 -13.97
C ASP A 217 18.75 -1.04 -13.70
N ARG A 218 18.79 0.16 -13.09
CA ARG A 218 20.04 0.85 -12.77
C ARG A 218 20.82 0.12 -11.67
N ILE A 219 20.14 -0.40 -10.65
CA ILE A 219 20.76 -1.21 -9.60
C ILE A 219 21.34 -2.48 -10.20
N ALA A 220 20.56 -3.19 -11.02
CA ALA A 220 20.96 -4.42 -11.67
C ALA A 220 22.21 -4.23 -12.55
N LYS A 221 22.24 -3.17 -13.37
CA LYS A 221 23.41 -2.80 -14.17
C LYS A 221 24.62 -2.43 -13.31
N HIS A 222 24.42 -1.62 -12.27
CA HIS A 222 25.51 -1.16 -11.40
C HIS A 222 26.15 -2.29 -10.58
N GLU A 223 25.33 -3.24 -10.11
CA GLU A 223 25.77 -4.35 -9.26
C GLU A 223 25.98 -5.65 -10.04
N ASN A 224 25.80 -5.62 -11.36
CA ASN A 224 25.92 -6.76 -12.27
C ASN A 224 25.08 -7.97 -11.82
N CYS A 225 23.81 -7.72 -11.46
CA CYS A 225 22.86 -8.72 -10.99
C CYS A 225 21.56 -8.73 -11.81
N ASP A 226 20.70 -9.73 -11.60
CA ASP A 226 19.36 -9.81 -12.21
C ASP A 226 18.42 -8.71 -11.69
N ASP A 227 17.64 -8.09 -12.60
CA ASP A 227 16.57 -7.15 -12.29
C ASP A 227 15.57 -7.73 -11.28
N ALA A 228 15.25 -9.01 -11.39
CA ALA A 228 14.35 -9.72 -10.48
C ALA A 228 14.86 -9.65 -9.03
N ASN A 229 16.18 -9.72 -8.81
CA ASN A 229 16.75 -9.62 -7.47
C ASN A 229 16.63 -8.20 -6.89
N ALA A 230 16.81 -7.17 -7.72
CA ALA A 230 16.61 -5.78 -7.30
C ALA A 230 15.13 -5.47 -7.03
N LEU A 231 14.21 -6.00 -7.85
CA LEU A 231 12.78 -5.89 -7.65
C LEU A 231 12.30 -6.62 -6.39
N LEU A 232 12.79 -7.83 -6.13
CA LEU A 232 12.47 -8.57 -4.91
C LEU A 232 12.92 -7.81 -3.66
N ASP A 233 14.07 -7.14 -3.71
CA ASP A 233 14.50 -6.26 -2.63
C ASP A 233 13.55 -5.07 -2.43
N ALA A 234 13.03 -4.50 -3.52
CA ALA A 234 12.04 -3.43 -3.47
C ALA A 234 10.74 -3.89 -2.77
N ILE A 235 10.23 -5.07 -3.15
CA ILE A 235 9.03 -5.64 -2.54
C ILE A 235 9.29 -6.04 -1.08
N ARG A 236 10.44 -6.66 -0.79
CA ARG A 236 10.81 -7.05 0.57
C ARG A 236 10.91 -5.84 1.49
N GLY A 237 11.50 -4.74 1.05
CA GLY A 237 11.56 -3.49 1.82
C GLY A 237 10.17 -2.94 2.12
N PHE A 238 9.26 -2.96 1.15
CA PHE A 238 7.85 -2.57 1.36
C PHE A 238 7.10 -3.48 2.35
N LEU A 239 7.31 -4.80 2.27
CA LEU A 239 6.63 -5.75 3.15
C LEU A 239 7.23 -5.80 4.57
N SER A 240 8.51 -5.45 4.75
CA SER A 240 9.23 -5.59 6.03
C SER A 240 9.64 -4.28 6.70
N GLY A 241 9.57 -3.15 5.98
CA GLY A 241 10.13 -1.86 6.41
C GLY A 241 11.66 -1.77 6.28
N GLY A 242 12.28 -2.72 5.58
CA GLY A 242 13.72 -2.74 5.32
C GLY A 242 14.17 -1.67 4.32
N VAL A 243 15.42 -1.21 4.46
CA VAL A 243 16.01 -0.15 3.62
C VAL A 243 17.03 -0.66 2.59
N SER A 244 17.10 -1.97 2.34
CA SER A 244 18.10 -2.56 1.45
C SER A 244 18.04 -1.96 0.05
N PHE A 245 16.84 -1.97 -0.55
CA PHE A 245 16.58 -1.36 -1.86
C PHE A 245 17.02 0.11 -1.90
N LEU A 246 16.66 0.92 -0.89
CA LEU A 246 17.07 2.33 -0.83
C LEU A 246 18.58 2.51 -0.80
N ARG A 247 19.32 1.66 -0.06
CA ARG A 247 20.79 1.70 -0.04
C ARG A 247 21.39 1.34 -1.40
N ARG A 248 20.85 0.30 -2.05
CA ARG A 248 21.27 -0.13 -3.40
C ARG A 248 21.00 0.97 -4.43
N ALA A 249 19.80 1.54 -4.41
CA ALA A 249 19.41 2.68 -5.23
C ALA A 249 20.37 3.85 -5.04
N ASN A 250 20.75 4.19 -3.79
CA ASN A 250 21.68 5.28 -3.50
C ASN A 250 23.11 5.02 -3.99
N ARG A 251 23.54 3.76 -4.10
CA ARG A 251 24.85 3.41 -4.67
C ARG A 251 24.85 3.55 -6.19
N ALA A 252 23.80 3.04 -6.84
CA ALA A 252 23.64 3.11 -8.28
C ALA A 252 23.35 4.54 -8.78
N VAL A 253 22.59 5.32 -8.01
CA VAL A 253 22.22 6.71 -8.28
C VAL A 253 22.38 7.52 -6.98
N PRO A 254 23.50 8.25 -6.82
CA PRO A 254 23.75 9.05 -5.62
C PRO A 254 22.59 10.01 -5.31
N GLY A 255 22.08 9.95 -4.07
CA GLY A 255 20.97 10.81 -3.63
C GLY A 255 19.56 10.27 -3.89
N ALA A 256 19.42 9.13 -4.59
CA ALA A 256 18.12 8.52 -4.90
C ALA A 256 17.22 8.33 -3.67
N ALA A 257 17.76 7.91 -2.53
CA ALA A 257 16.96 7.73 -1.31
C ALA A 257 16.35 9.04 -0.80
N ALA A 258 17.05 10.17 -0.94
CA ALA A 258 16.52 11.48 -0.54
C ALA A 258 15.42 11.95 -1.50
N ILE A 259 15.61 11.73 -2.80
CA ILE A 259 14.64 12.07 -3.84
C ILE A 259 13.35 11.25 -3.67
N LEU A 260 13.49 9.92 -3.53
CA LEU A 260 12.36 9.02 -3.27
C LEU A 260 11.62 9.35 -1.97
N ARG A 261 12.34 9.88 -0.96
CA ARG A 261 11.71 10.31 0.30
C ARG A 261 10.77 11.49 0.09
N ALA A 262 11.14 12.41 -0.81
CA ALA A 262 10.38 13.61 -1.14
C ALA A 262 9.22 13.33 -2.11
N MET A 263 9.30 12.26 -2.90
CA MET A 263 8.28 11.87 -3.86
C MET A 263 6.95 11.50 -3.16
N ASN A 264 5.89 12.25 -3.47
CA ASN A 264 4.52 11.98 -3.02
C ASN A 264 3.66 11.43 -4.19
N ASN A 265 2.34 11.41 -4.02
CA ASN A 265 1.41 10.84 -5.01
C ASN A 265 0.94 11.85 -6.07
N GLN A 266 1.33 13.12 -5.95
CA GLN A 266 0.96 14.18 -6.88
C GLN A 266 1.86 14.14 -8.13
N PRO A 267 1.30 14.32 -9.34
CA PRO A 267 2.06 14.19 -10.58
C PRO A 267 3.31 15.09 -10.66
N GLU A 268 3.23 16.33 -10.18
CA GLU A 268 4.36 17.27 -10.17
C GLU A 268 5.51 16.74 -9.31
N SER A 269 5.20 16.09 -8.19
CA SER A 269 6.21 15.47 -7.34
C SER A 269 6.91 14.30 -8.03
N VAL A 270 6.21 13.56 -8.89
CA VAL A 270 6.78 12.46 -9.66
C VAL A 270 7.69 12.99 -10.77
N LEU A 271 7.28 14.06 -11.46
CA LEU A 271 8.13 14.76 -12.44
C LEU A 271 9.44 15.25 -11.84
N ILE A 272 9.36 15.96 -10.70
CA ILE A 272 10.54 16.46 -9.99
C ILE A 272 11.47 15.29 -9.61
N ALA A 273 10.89 14.18 -9.15
CA ALA A 273 11.66 12.99 -8.80
C ALA A 273 12.34 12.36 -10.02
N ALA A 274 11.62 12.20 -11.14
CA ALA A 274 12.18 11.66 -12.38
C ALA A 274 13.34 12.52 -12.91
N TYR A 275 13.15 13.85 -12.92
CA TYR A 275 14.20 14.79 -13.30
C TYR A 275 15.43 14.68 -12.39
N ALA A 276 15.23 14.72 -11.06
CA ALA A 276 16.33 14.65 -10.09
C ALA A 276 17.07 13.30 -10.11
N LEU A 277 16.40 12.22 -10.51
CA LEU A 277 17.01 10.91 -10.73
C LEU A 277 17.69 10.79 -12.11
N GLY A 278 17.62 11.81 -12.96
CA GLY A 278 18.16 11.79 -14.33
C GLY A 278 17.44 10.79 -15.24
N MET A 279 16.12 10.64 -15.08
CA MET A 279 15.25 9.76 -15.89
C MET A 279 14.50 10.57 -16.94
N THR A 280 15.21 11.05 -17.96
CA THR A 280 14.67 11.97 -18.97
C THR A 280 13.57 11.36 -19.84
N ASP A 281 13.60 10.05 -20.07
CA ASP A 281 12.57 9.30 -20.80
C ASP A 281 11.23 9.30 -20.04
N ILE A 282 11.27 8.95 -18.75
CA ILE A 282 10.09 8.93 -17.88
C ILE A 282 9.55 10.34 -17.66
N TYR A 283 10.45 11.32 -17.52
CA TYR A 283 10.08 12.71 -17.38
C TYR A 283 9.21 13.19 -18.56
N THR A 284 9.64 12.91 -19.80
CA THR A 284 8.89 13.30 -21.00
C THR A 284 7.51 12.63 -21.05
N GLU A 285 7.44 11.32 -20.77
CA GLU A 285 6.17 10.58 -20.75
C GLU A 285 5.16 11.19 -19.76
N ILE A 286 5.59 11.46 -18.53
CA ILE A 286 4.72 12.04 -17.49
C ILE A 286 4.31 13.47 -17.87
N ASN A 287 5.23 14.26 -18.41
CA ASN A 287 4.98 15.64 -18.80
C ASN A 287 3.96 15.73 -19.94
N ASP A 288 4.05 14.84 -20.93
CA ASP A 288 3.10 14.78 -22.04
C ASP A 288 1.69 14.41 -21.56
N VAL A 289 1.58 13.48 -20.60
CA VAL A 289 0.30 13.12 -19.97
C VAL A 289 -0.30 14.31 -19.24
N LEU A 290 0.48 15.04 -18.45
CA LEU A 290 -0.03 16.19 -17.68
C LEU A 290 -0.45 17.36 -18.57
N ARG A 291 0.29 17.62 -19.65
CA ARG A 291 -0.08 18.61 -20.67
C ARG A 291 -1.38 18.24 -21.38
N SER A 292 -1.56 16.96 -21.71
CA SER A 292 -2.79 16.47 -22.36
C SER A 292 -4.05 16.59 -21.48
N GLN A 293 -3.87 16.72 -20.16
CA GLN A 293 -4.94 16.84 -19.18
C GLN A 293 -5.24 18.30 -18.77
N ASN A 294 -4.58 19.30 -19.36
CA ASN A 294 -4.67 20.72 -18.97
C ASN A 294 -4.35 20.99 -17.49
N ILE A 295 -3.49 20.17 -16.87
CA ILE A 295 -3.23 20.29 -15.42
C ILE A 295 -2.16 21.35 -15.11
N PHE A 296 -1.15 21.60 -15.96
CA PHE A 296 -0.24 22.75 -15.82
C PHE A 296 0.55 23.07 -17.12
N ASP A 297 0.71 24.37 -17.42
CA ASP A 297 1.81 24.93 -18.23
C ASP A 297 2.93 25.38 -17.26
N ILE A 298 4.01 24.61 -17.15
CA ILE A 298 5.24 25.06 -16.50
C ILE A 298 6.32 25.08 -17.57
N GLU A 299 6.72 26.28 -17.98
CA GLU A 299 7.98 26.53 -18.65
C GLU A 299 9.10 26.43 -17.59
N ILE A 300 10.09 25.56 -17.85
CA ILE A 300 11.34 25.45 -17.07
C ILE A 300 12.36 26.44 -17.64
#